data_AF-A0A3B8K9R2-F1
#
_entry.id   AF-A0A3B8K9R2-F1
#
_cell.length_a   1.000
_cell.length_b   1.000
_cell.length_c   1.000
_cell.angle_alpha   90.00
_cell.angle_beta   90.00
_cell.angle_gamma   90.00
#
_symmetry.space_group_name_H-M   'P 1'
#
loop_
_entity.id
_entity.type
_entity.pdbx_description
1 polymer ?
#
loop_
_entity_poly.entity_id
_entity_poly.type
_entity_poly.pdbx_seq_one_letter_code
_entity_poly.pdbx_strand_id
1 'polypeptide(L)'
;MRQLPHLAEKRIPRRYNKYLILLAILVVFILTCYCYHNNLHAYRHAGKAPVNAPEAGPPAGKLSELTSPPAVEPPLDVKPPPAVEQPLDAKPPSAVETEPDVKSPPAVEPTPDVKKPSAVKPQPDVKPPVKEEPPARDEPSTTQSTGKIRQLANGDDLLVLITKETSLGKYKPHDLVTLPAEMCLNGAKYQLRREAYQQLRAMWEETNAAGAEFFVTSAYRSYAAQKRIFNNYAAKHGEKKANTFSARPGQSEHQLGTTVDLCIPGYVLANAFGNTTSGQWLADNAYRYGFVMSYPKGTTDITGYIYEPWHFRYIGVDNAAAWKQSGLVLCQYLAQQPQYWK
;
A
#
# COMPACT_ATOMS: atom_id res chain seq x y z
N MET A 1 -4.74 10.20 86.24
CA MET A 1 -5.85 9.62 85.44
C MET A 1 -6.06 10.52 84.23
N ARG A 2 -6.20 10.07 82.97
CA ARG A 2 -5.98 8.78 82.29
C ARG A 2 -5.35 9.14 80.92
N GLN A 3 -4.40 8.37 80.40
CA GLN A 3 -3.98 8.52 78.99
C GLN A 3 -4.97 7.79 78.07
N LEU A 4 -5.23 8.36 76.88
CA LEU A 4 -6.05 7.74 75.83
C LEU A 4 -5.23 6.65 75.10
N PRO A 5 -5.86 5.52 74.70
CA PRO A 5 -5.16 4.46 73.98
C PRO A 5 -4.93 4.83 72.51
N HIS A 6 -3.71 4.58 72.02
CA HIS A 6 -3.34 4.73 70.62
C HIS A 6 -4.00 3.65 69.77
N LEU A 7 -4.83 4.05 68.79
CA LEU A 7 -5.34 3.11 67.77
C LEU A 7 -4.19 2.69 66.85
N ALA A 8 -4.02 1.39 66.65
CA ALA A 8 -2.99 0.84 65.76
C ALA A 8 -3.53 0.67 64.33
N GLU A 9 -2.82 1.20 63.34
CA GLU A 9 -3.12 0.95 61.93
C GLU A 9 -2.94 -0.54 61.59
N LYS A 10 -4.05 -1.22 61.28
CA LYS A 10 -4.01 -2.60 60.77
C LYS A 10 -3.50 -2.59 59.33
N ARG A 11 -2.19 -2.81 59.15
CA ARG A 11 -1.59 -3.06 57.83
C ARG A 11 -2.25 -4.26 57.15
N ILE A 12 -2.91 -4.04 56.01
CA ILE A 12 -3.52 -5.07 55.20
C ILE A 12 -2.41 -5.98 54.62
N PRO A 13 -2.49 -7.32 54.76
CA PRO A 13 -1.42 -8.21 54.34
C PRO A 13 -1.27 -8.27 52.81
N ARG A 14 -0.03 -8.09 52.32
CA ARG A 14 0.36 -8.07 50.89
C ARG A 14 -0.13 -9.26 50.02
N ARG A 15 -0.59 -10.36 50.62
CA ARG A 15 -1.17 -11.51 49.88
C ARG A 15 -2.51 -11.19 49.23
N TYR A 16 -3.33 -10.29 49.78
CA TYR A 16 -4.63 -9.92 49.20
C TYR A 16 -4.51 -9.26 47.82
N ASN A 17 -3.43 -8.54 47.56
CA ASN A 17 -3.27 -7.76 46.33
C ASN A 17 -3.11 -8.65 45.06
N LYS A 18 -2.54 -9.86 45.20
CA LYS A 18 -2.37 -10.79 44.06
C LYS A 18 -3.71 -11.35 43.57
N TYR A 19 -4.61 -11.71 44.50
CA TYR A 19 -5.93 -12.21 44.15
C TYR A 19 -6.83 -11.12 43.55
N LEU A 20 -6.70 -9.87 44.01
CA LEU A 20 -7.42 -8.73 43.42
C LEU A 20 -7.00 -8.47 41.97
N ILE A 21 -5.69 -8.53 41.67
CA ILE A 21 -5.16 -8.37 40.31
C ILE A 21 -5.62 -9.52 39.40
N LEU A 22 -5.54 -10.77 39.88
CA LEU A 22 -6.03 -11.93 39.11
C LEU A 22 -7.54 -11.87 38.85
N LEU A 23 -8.33 -11.41 39.82
CA LEU A 23 -9.77 -11.20 39.64
C LEU A 23 -10.07 -10.10 38.62
N ALA A 24 -9.31 -8.98 38.65
CA ALA A 24 -9.46 -7.91 37.68
C ALA A 24 -9.12 -8.38 36.24
N ILE A 25 -8.05 -9.15 36.07
CA ILE A 25 -7.68 -9.74 34.77
C ILE A 25 -8.78 -10.70 34.28
N LEU A 26 -9.32 -11.54 35.17
CA LEU A 26 -10.40 -12.47 34.83
C LEU A 26 -11.69 -11.74 34.43
N VAL A 27 -12.07 -10.66 35.13
CA VAL A 27 -13.24 -9.83 34.80
C VAL A 27 -13.06 -9.14 33.45
N VAL A 28 -11.88 -8.59 33.15
CA VAL A 28 -11.57 -8.02 31.83
C VAL A 28 -11.68 -9.07 30.72
N PHE A 29 -11.16 -10.28 30.94
CA PHE A 29 -11.23 -11.38 29.98
C PHE A 29 -12.66 -11.87 29.74
N ILE A 30 -13.48 -11.98 30.79
CA ILE A 30 -14.90 -12.33 30.66
C ILE A 30 -15.66 -11.24 29.88
N LEU A 31 -15.37 -9.96 30.13
CA LEU A 31 -15.99 -8.85 29.41
C LEU A 31 -15.60 -8.83 27.92
N THR A 32 -14.33 -9.05 27.56
CA THR A 32 -13.94 -9.15 26.14
C THR A 32 -14.54 -10.37 25.45
N CYS A 33 -14.59 -11.53 26.10
CA CYS A 33 -15.30 -12.70 25.58
C CYS A 33 -16.81 -12.44 25.38
N TYR A 34 -17.46 -11.75 26.31
CA TYR A 34 -18.89 -11.41 26.22
C TYR A 34 -19.16 -10.41 25.07
N CYS A 35 -18.34 -9.36 24.95
CA CYS A 35 -18.43 -8.41 23.84
C CYS A 35 -18.17 -9.07 22.47
N TYR A 36 -17.23 -10.01 22.39
CA TYR A 36 -16.95 -10.77 21.17
C TYR A 36 -18.12 -11.69 20.79
N HIS A 37 -18.70 -12.39 21.77
CA HIS A 37 -19.83 -13.30 21.54
C HIS A 37 -21.12 -12.56 21.13
N ASN A 38 -21.41 -11.42 21.76
CA ASN A 38 -22.58 -10.60 21.40
C ASN A 38 -22.43 -9.95 20.00
N ASN A 39 -21.22 -9.52 19.62
CA ASN A 39 -20.96 -9.08 18.24
C ASN A 39 -21.23 -10.23 17.24
N LEU A 40 -20.76 -11.44 17.54
CA LEU A 40 -20.96 -12.60 16.67
C LEU A 40 -22.46 -12.97 16.51
N HIS A 41 -23.29 -12.69 17.53
CA HIS A 41 -24.74 -12.83 17.45
C HIS A 41 -25.39 -11.77 16.56
N ALA A 42 -24.94 -10.51 16.59
CA ALA A 42 -25.43 -9.47 15.67
C ALA A 42 -25.17 -9.86 14.20
N TYR A 43 -23.99 -10.40 13.89
CA TYR A 43 -23.66 -10.88 12.55
C TYR A 43 -24.48 -12.09 12.07
N ARG A 44 -24.93 -12.98 12.97
CA ARG A 44 -25.73 -14.16 12.58
C ARG A 44 -27.19 -13.86 12.20
N HIS A 45 -27.72 -12.69 12.54
CA HIS A 45 -29.10 -12.32 12.23
C HIS A 45 -29.26 -11.27 11.12
N ALA A 46 -28.18 -10.56 10.74
CA ALA A 46 -28.22 -9.58 9.65
C ALA A 46 -28.43 -10.19 8.24
N GLY A 47 -28.23 -11.51 8.07
CA GLY A 47 -28.27 -12.19 6.77
C GLY A 47 -29.62 -12.76 6.31
N LYS A 48 -30.75 -12.40 6.93
CA LYS A 48 -32.08 -12.93 6.57
C LYS A 48 -33.21 -11.88 6.60
N ALA A 49 -33.20 -10.97 5.63
CA ALA A 49 -34.38 -10.24 5.19
C ALA A 49 -34.48 -10.33 3.66
N PRO A 50 -35.65 -10.67 3.08
CA PRO A 50 -35.80 -10.78 1.64
C PRO A 50 -35.83 -9.39 0.97
N VAL A 51 -35.17 -9.28 -0.18
CA VAL A 51 -35.15 -8.06 -0.99
C VAL A 51 -36.46 -7.96 -1.78
N ASN A 52 -37.28 -6.94 -1.50
CA ASN A 52 -38.40 -6.56 -2.36
C ASN A 52 -37.98 -5.52 -3.40
N ALA A 53 -38.61 -5.58 -4.57
CA ALA A 53 -38.33 -4.74 -5.73
C ALA A 53 -38.71 -3.26 -5.52
N PRO A 54 -38.16 -2.30 -6.30
CA PRO A 54 -38.39 -0.87 -6.08
C PRO A 54 -39.76 -0.40 -6.58
N GLU A 55 -40.52 0.29 -5.71
CA GLU A 55 -41.67 1.10 -6.14
C GLU A 55 -41.23 2.46 -6.71
N ALA A 56 -42.08 3.04 -7.55
CA ALA A 56 -41.78 4.23 -8.33
C ALA A 56 -41.69 5.51 -7.49
N GLY A 57 -40.73 6.38 -7.82
CA GLY A 57 -40.57 7.69 -7.19
C GLY A 57 -41.65 8.71 -7.64
N PRO A 58 -42.04 9.66 -6.77
CA PRO A 58 -42.97 10.74 -7.11
C PRO A 58 -42.29 11.84 -7.96
N PRO A 59 -43.06 12.61 -8.75
CA PRO A 59 -42.51 13.52 -9.75
C PRO A 59 -41.98 14.85 -9.17
N ALA A 60 -41.10 15.51 -9.94
CA ALA A 60 -40.46 16.76 -9.57
C ALA A 60 -41.45 17.93 -9.39
N GLY A 61 -41.34 18.63 -8.25
CA GLY A 61 -42.03 19.88 -7.94
C GLY A 61 -41.02 20.98 -7.57
N LYS A 62 -41.32 22.23 -7.94
CA LYS A 62 -40.45 23.41 -7.75
C LYS A 62 -39.97 23.56 -6.30
N LEU A 63 -38.67 23.80 -6.13
CA LEU A 63 -38.12 24.48 -4.95
C LEU A 63 -37.78 25.93 -5.32
N SER A 64 -38.55 26.86 -4.75
CA SER A 64 -38.23 28.28 -4.65
C SER A 64 -38.52 28.71 -3.21
N GLU A 65 -37.59 29.44 -2.60
CA GLU A 65 -37.63 29.96 -1.22
C GLU A 65 -37.67 28.90 -0.09
N LEU A 66 -36.54 28.78 0.63
CA LEU A 66 -36.51 28.68 2.09
C LEU A 66 -35.08 28.97 2.62
N THR A 67 -34.92 30.23 3.06
CA THR A 67 -34.10 30.71 4.20
C THR A 67 -32.67 30.18 4.44
N SER A 68 -31.73 31.14 4.51
CA SER A 68 -30.33 31.00 4.91
C SER A 68 -30.11 30.29 6.27
N PRO A 69 -28.97 29.60 6.46
CA PRO A 69 -28.55 29.11 7.78
C PRO A 69 -28.13 30.26 8.71
N PRO A 70 -28.27 30.11 10.05
CA PRO A 70 -27.86 31.12 11.02
C PRO A 70 -26.32 31.22 11.13
N ALA A 71 -25.85 32.42 11.46
CA ALA A 71 -24.43 32.70 11.66
C ALA A 71 -23.87 31.97 12.89
N VAL A 72 -22.66 31.43 12.76
CA VAL A 72 -21.86 30.93 13.89
C VAL A 72 -21.03 32.10 14.43
N GLU A 73 -21.11 32.34 15.74
CA GLU A 73 -20.35 33.41 16.40
C GLU A 73 -18.84 33.14 16.36
N PRO A 74 -17.99 34.19 16.24
CA PRO A 74 -16.54 34.01 16.22
C PRO A 74 -15.99 33.68 17.62
N PRO A 75 -15.02 32.74 17.74
CA PRO A 75 -14.35 32.48 19.01
C PRO A 75 -13.46 33.66 19.41
N LEU A 76 -13.40 33.90 20.72
CA LEU A 76 -12.75 35.06 21.36
C LEU A 76 -11.22 35.09 21.18
N ASP A 77 -10.66 36.31 21.19
CA ASP A 77 -9.22 36.59 21.10
C ASP A 77 -8.39 35.85 22.16
N VAL A 78 -7.60 34.87 21.72
CA VAL A 78 -6.50 34.28 22.51
C VAL A 78 -5.18 34.83 21.99
N LYS A 79 -4.55 35.69 22.78
CA LYS A 79 -3.29 36.39 22.46
C LYS A 79 -2.13 35.37 22.31
N PRO A 80 -1.36 35.39 21.21
CA PRO A 80 -0.24 34.47 21.02
C PRO A 80 0.92 34.75 21.99
N PRO A 81 1.68 33.73 22.41
CA PRO A 81 2.92 33.91 23.18
C PRO A 81 4.01 34.58 22.34
N PRO A 82 4.97 35.30 22.97
CA PRO A 82 5.94 36.11 22.25
C PRO A 82 6.97 35.28 21.46
N ALA A 83 7.43 35.85 20.35
CA ALA A 83 8.51 35.29 19.54
C ALA A 83 9.83 35.29 20.32
N VAL A 84 10.62 34.23 20.15
CA VAL A 84 12.02 34.17 20.60
C VAL A 84 12.92 34.44 19.39
N GLU A 85 13.74 35.47 19.48
CA GLU A 85 14.65 35.90 18.42
C GLU A 85 15.80 34.89 18.21
N GLN A 86 16.25 34.74 16.96
CA GLN A 86 17.48 34.03 16.62
C GLN A 86 18.68 34.98 16.62
N PRO A 87 19.87 34.54 17.07
CA PRO A 87 21.14 35.10 16.65
C PRO A 87 21.56 34.55 15.28
N LEU A 88 22.16 35.40 14.45
CA LEU A 88 22.69 35.10 13.12
C LEU A 88 24.12 34.50 13.15
N ASP A 89 24.55 34.07 11.96
CA ASP A 89 25.94 33.87 11.51
C ASP A 89 26.73 32.61 11.95
N ALA A 90 26.68 31.58 11.08
CA ALA A 90 27.87 30.82 10.68
C ALA A 90 27.68 30.19 9.27
N LYS A 91 28.62 30.46 8.34
CA LYS A 91 28.78 29.75 7.05
C LYS A 91 29.92 28.70 7.18
N PRO A 92 30.11 27.74 6.25
CA PRO A 92 30.13 26.32 6.59
C PRO A 92 31.51 25.68 6.41
N PRO A 93 31.66 24.39 6.78
CA PRO A 93 32.60 23.50 6.12
C PRO A 93 31.89 22.55 5.14
N SER A 94 32.51 22.32 3.99
CA SER A 94 32.17 21.20 3.10
C SER A 94 32.41 19.87 3.81
N ALA A 95 31.44 18.95 3.76
CA ALA A 95 31.65 17.55 4.04
C ALA A 95 30.90 16.69 3.01
N VAL A 96 31.56 15.66 2.50
CA VAL A 96 31.01 14.70 1.54
C VAL A 96 30.18 13.67 2.31
N GLU A 97 28.87 13.67 2.14
CA GLU A 97 28.01 12.62 2.70
C GLU A 97 27.87 11.44 1.74
N THR A 98 28.43 10.31 2.14
CA THR A 98 28.20 8.99 1.52
C THR A 98 26.81 8.47 1.89
N GLU A 99 25.98 8.13 0.89
CA GLU A 99 24.67 7.49 1.14
C GLU A 99 24.84 6.15 1.90
N PRO A 100 23.97 5.81 2.87
CA PRO A 100 24.03 4.53 3.57
C PRO A 100 23.58 3.37 2.67
N ASP A 101 24.26 2.23 2.84
CA ASP A 101 24.10 1.05 1.99
C ASP A 101 22.79 0.31 2.27
N VAL A 102 21.78 0.55 1.41
CA VAL A 102 20.48 -0.13 1.49
C VAL A 102 20.64 -1.57 0.98
N LYS A 103 20.85 -2.51 1.93
CA LYS A 103 20.83 -3.94 1.65
C LYS A 103 19.56 -4.32 0.90
N SER A 104 19.72 -5.04 -0.21
CA SER A 104 18.60 -5.57 -0.98
C SER A 104 17.78 -6.55 -0.14
N PRO A 105 16.44 -6.59 -0.29
CA PRO A 105 15.63 -7.63 0.35
C PRO A 105 16.03 -9.02 -0.16
N PRO A 106 15.93 -10.07 0.67
CA PRO A 106 16.28 -11.43 0.27
C PRO A 106 15.33 -11.93 -0.82
N ALA A 107 15.87 -12.72 -1.76
CA ALA A 107 15.06 -13.39 -2.76
C ALA A 107 14.25 -14.52 -2.10
N VAL A 108 12.94 -14.56 -2.36
CA VAL A 108 12.09 -15.71 -2.02
C VAL A 108 12.19 -16.71 -3.18
N GLU A 109 12.86 -17.84 -2.94
CA GLU A 109 12.77 -19.01 -3.82
C GLU A 109 11.46 -19.77 -3.54
N PRO A 110 10.83 -20.40 -4.54
CA PRO A 110 9.63 -21.19 -4.34
C PRO A 110 9.92 -22.49 -3.57
N THR A 111 9.05 -22.81 -2.61
CA THR A 111 9.16 -24.01 -1.77
C THR A 111 8.96 -25.32 -2.56
N PRO A 112 9.74 -26.38 -2.30
CA PRO A 112 9.54 -27.69 -2.91
C PRO A 112 8.47 -28.54 -2.18
N ASP A 113 7.90 -29.45 -2.93
CA ASP A 113 6.79 -30.34 -2.54
C ASP A 113 7.19 -31.58 -1.71
N VAL A 114 6.19 -32.32 -1.23
CA VAL A 114 6.30 -33.33 -0.14
C VAL A 114 5.49 -34.59 -0.54
N LYS A 115 5.95 -35.86 -0.47
CA LYS A 115 7.06 -36.57 0.23
C LYS A 115 7.26 -37.96 -0.41
N LYS A 116 8.49 -38.54 -0.51
CA LYS A 116 8.81 -39.96 -0.16
C LYS A 116 10.26 -40.44 -0.49
N PRO A 117 10.73 -41.56 0.12
CA PRO A 117 12.14 -42.01 0.08
C PRO A 117 12.47 -43.12 -0.93
N SER A 118 13.76 -43.29 -1.20
CA SER A 118 14.43 -44.40 -1.92
C SER A 118 14.33 -45.76 -1.17
N ALA A 119 14.67 -46.94 -1.71
CA ALA A 119 15.28 -47.36 -2.99
C ALA A 119 14.95 -48.84 -3.31
N VAL A 120 14.96 -49.27 -4.60
CA VAL A 120 15.15 -50.68 -5.05
C VAL A 120 15.96 -50.70 -6.37
N LYS A 121 16.67 -51.81 -6.65
CA LYS A 121 17.64 -52.04 -7.76
C LYS A 121 16.99 -52.63 -9.07
N PRO A 122 17.72 -52.84 -10.20
CA PRO A 122 17.22 -52.52 -11.57
C PRO A 122 16.93 -53.68 -12.56
N GLN A 123 16.55 -53.28 -13.80
CA GLN A 123 16.46 -54.00 -15.10
C GLN A 123 15.19 -54.82 -15.43
N PRO A 124 14.84 -55.06 -16.73
CA PRO A 124 15.34 -54.50 -18.00
C PRO A 124 14.23 -53.92 -18.95
N ASP A 125 14.59 -53.63 -20.21
CA ASP A 125 13.84 -52.90 -21.25
C ASP A 125 12.41 -53.37 -21.62
N VAL A 126 11.48 -52.40 -21.76
CA VAL A 126 10.34 -52.43 -22.69
C VAL A 126 10.06 -51.00 -23.21
N LYS A 127 9.87 -50.85 -24.53
CA LYS A 127 9.48 -49.59 -25.21
C LYS A 127 8.11 -49.79 -25.88
N PRO A 128 7.05 -49.06 -25.51
CA PRO A 128 6.44 -48.07 -26.44
C PRO A 128 5.62 -46.95 -25.70
N PRO A 129 4.84 -46.09 -26.40
CA PRO A 129 4.93 -45.58 -27.77
C PRO A 129 5.15 -44.04 -27.82
N VAL A 130 5.38 -43.51 -29.02
CA VAL A 130 5.33 -42.07 -29.30
C VAL A 130 3.90 -41.54 -29.13
N LYS A 131 3.74 -40.37 -28.51
CA LYS A 131 2.52 -39.55 -28.61
C LYS A 131 2.88 -38.24 -29.32
N GLU A 132 2.13 -37.93 -30.36
CA GLU A 132 2.33 -36.73 -31.18
C GLU A 132 2.01 -35.46 -30.38
N GLU A 133 2.82 -34.43 -30.60
CA GLU A 133 2.63 -33.10 -30.05
C GLU A 133 1.71 -32.30 -31.01
N PRO A 134 0.62 -31.68 -30.52
CA PRO A 134 -0.26 -30.90 -31.38
C PRO A 134 0.45 -29.65 -31.92
N PRO A 135 0.13 -29.20 -33.14
CA PRO A 135 0.91 -28.15 -33.81
C PRO A 135 0.83 -26.81 -33.10
N ALA A 136 1.94 -26.07 -33.14
CA ALA A 136 2.05 -24.73 -32.60
C ALA A 136 0.94 -23.82 -33.15
N ARG A 137 0.25 -23.12 -32.25
CA ARG A 137 -0.55 -21.94 -32.62
C ARG A 137 0.39 -20.75 -32.71
N ASP A 138 0.19 -19.93 -33.73
CA ASP A 138 1.00 -18.73 -33.94
C ASP A 138 0.96 -17.81 -32.72
N GLU A 139 2.12 -17.54 -32.13
CA GLU A 139 2.31 -16.51 -31.11
C GLU A 139 1.97 -15.14 -31.70
N PRO A 140 1.09 -14.33 -31.08
CA PRO A 140 0.85 -12.97 -31.54
C PRO A 140 2.13 -12.14 -31.41
N SER A 141 2.52 -11.52 -32.53
CA SER A 141 3.77 -10.78 -32.69
C SER A 141 4.05 -9.81 -31.54
N THR A 142 5.18 -10.01 -30.83
CA THR A 142 5.65 -9.03 -29.85
C THR A 142 6.07 -7.76 -30.58
N THR A 143 5.26 -6.70 -30.49
CA THR A 143 5.61 -5.39 -31.04
C THR A 143 6.89 -4.88 -30.38
N GLN A 144 8.02 -4.98 -31.08
CA GLN A 144 9.25 -4.36 -30.62
C GLN A 144 9.10 -2.85 -30.75
N SER A 145 9.09 -2.15 -29.62
CA SER A 145 9.10 -0.69 -29.59
C SER A 145 10.45 -0.18 -30.12
N THR A 146 10.48 0.13 -31.41
CA THR A 146 11.57 0.80 -32.12
C THR A 146 11.52 2.33 -31.98
N GLY A 147 10.57 2.84 -31.18
CA GLY A 147 10.36 4.26 -30.94
C GLY A 147 11.43 4.88 -30.02
N LYS A 148 11.82 6.11 -30.33
CA LYS A 148 12.64 6.95 -29.45
C LYS A 148 11.89 7.20 -28.14
N ILE A 149 12.48 6.79 -27.01
CA ILE A 149 11.92 7.04 -25.66
C ILE A 149 11.63 8.53 -25.48
N ARG A 150 10.40 8.86 -25.09
CA ARG A 150 9.93 10.23 -24.89
C ARG A 150 10.34 10.73 -23.51
N GLN A 151 11.02 11.87 -23.46
CA GLN A 151 11.51 12.45 -22.22
C GLN A 151 10.49 13.46 -21.67
N LEU A 152 10.06 13.24 -20.43
CA LEU A 152 9.17 14.16 -19.71
C LEU A 152 9.95 15.38 -19.21
N ALA A 153 9.27 16.52 -19.14
CA ALA A 153 9.82 17.80 -18.68
C ALA A 153 10.24 17.74 -17.20
N ASN A 154 9.33 17.31 -16.33
CA ASN A 154 9.53 17.03 -14.91
C ASN A 154 8.64 15.85 -14.47
N GLY A 155 8.58 15.57 -13.17
CA GLY A 155 7.71 14.56 -12.55
C GLY A 155 6.85 15.11 -11.41
N ASP A 156 6.63 16.43 -11.36
CA ASP A 156 5.97 17.09 -10.23
C ASP A 156 4.43 17.01 -10.30
N ASP A 157 3.87 16.85 -11.50
CA ASP A 157 2.45 16.62 -11.73
C ASP A 157 2.06 15.16 -11.34
N LEU A 158 0.93 15.01 -10.65
CA LEU A 158 0.42 13.71 -10.20
C LEU A 158 -0.02 12.80 -11.36
N LEU A 159 -0.36 13.37 -12.52
CA LEU A 159 -0.89 12.68 -13.70
C LEU A 159 0.18 12.35 -14.76
N VAL A 160 1.47 12.43 -14.41
CA VAL A 160 2.57 12.06 -15.31
C VAL A 160 2.49 10.59 -15.73
N LEU A 161 2.45 10.38 -17.05
CA LEU A 161 2.42 9.07 -17.71
C LEU A 161 3.81 8.40 -17.73
N ILE A 162 3.97 7.33 -16.96
CA ILE A 162 5.18 6.49 -16.94
C ILE A 162 4.87 5.13 -17.57
N THR A 163 5.55 4.82 -18.67
CA THR A 163 5.43 3.55 -19.40
C THR A 163 6.80 3.05 -19.87
N LYS A 164 6.84 2.00 -20.70
CA LYS A 164 8.08 1.52 -21.35
C LYS A 164 8.61 2.50 -22.42
N GLU A 165 7.78 3.45 -22.85
CA GLU A 165 8.02 4.41 -23.93
C GLU A 165 8.37 5.82 -23.41
N THR A 166 8.14 6.10 -22.13
CA THR A 166 8.43 7.41 -21.50
C THR A 166 9.57 7.33 -20.50
N SER A 167 10.14 8.47 -20.12
CA SER A 167 11.22 8.56 -19.13
C SER A 167 11.20 9.86 -18.35
N LEU A 168 11.43 9.76 -17.04
CA LEU A 168 11.68 10.85 -16.10
C LEU A 168 13.15 11.32 -16.10
N GLY A 169 14.02 10.64 -16.84
CA GLY A 169 15.47 10.84 -16.72
C GLY A 169 15.90 10.70 -15.26
N LYS A 170 16.61 11.70 -14.71
CA LYS A 170 17.09 11.72 -13.32
C LYS A 170 16.22 12.55 -12.36
N TYR A 171 14.94 12.77 -12.67
CA TYR A 171 14.00 13.47 -11.77
C TYR A 171 14.04 12.91 -10.33
N LYS A 172 13.93 13.81 -9.35
CA LYS A 172 13.76 13.53 -7.93
C LYS A 172 12.75 14.55 -7.35
N PRO A 173 11.67 14.11 -6.68
CA PRO A 173 10.76 15.02 -5.99
C PRO A 173 11.43 15.72 -4.81
N HIS A 174 10.97 16.94 -4.52
CA HIS A 174 11.56 17.84 -3.54
C HIS A 174 10.81 17.85 -2.19
N ASP A 175 9.61 17.28 -2.15
CA ASP A 175 8.62 17.27 -1.06
C ASP A 175 8.50 15.91 -0.35
N LEU A 176 9.56 15.08 -0.43
CA LEU A 176 9.63 13.78 0.22
C LEU A 176 9.61 13.89 1.75
N VAL A 177 8.81 13.05 2.39
CA VAL A 177 8.78 12.83 3.84
C VAL A 177 9.05 11.36 4.16
N THR A 178 9.67 11.09 5.30
CA THR A 178 9.91 9.73 5.79
C THR A 178 8.63 9.15 6.38
N LEU A 179 8.30 7.92 5.99
CA LEU A 179 7.15 7.19 6.51
C LEU A 179 7.41 6.73 7.96
N PRO A 180 6.39 6.72 8.84
CA PRO A 180 6.48 6.15 10.18
C PRO A 180 6.86 4.67 10.14
N ALA A 181 7.64 4.20 11.11
CA ALA A 181 8.20 2.86 11.12
C ALA A 181 7.11 1.78 11.28
N GLU A 182 6.04 2.09 12.01
CA GLU A 182 4.87 1.22 12.23
C GLU A 182 4.07 0.92 10.95
N MET A 183 4.16 1.79 9.92
CA MET A 183 3.54 1.57 8.61
C MET A 183 4.45 0.76 7.66
N CYS A 184 5.70 0.50 8.04
CA CYS A 184 6.73 -0.06 7.17
C CYS A 184 7.11 -1.47 7.61
N LEU A 185 7.22 -2.41 6.68
CA LEU A 185 7.59 -3.79 6.99
C LEU A 185 8.96 -3.82 7.69
N ASN A 186 9.04 -4.48 8.84
CA ASN A 186 10.22 -4.54 9.71
C ASN A 186 10.80 -3.17 10.15
N GLY A 187 9.99 -2.10 10.15
CA GLY A 187 10.45 -0.76 10.51
C GLY A 187 11.39 -0.12 9.48
N ALA A 188 11.36 -0.57 8.23
CA ALA A 188 12.17 -0.03 7.15
C ALA A 188 11.90 1.47 6.89
N LYS A 189 12.93 2.21 6.47
CA LYS A 189 12.85 3.65 6.24
C LYS A 189 12.52 3.94 4.77
N TYR A 190 11.24 4.15 4.49
CA TYR A 190 10.74 4.55 3.19
C TYR A 190 10.40 6.05 3.15
N GLN A 191 10.37 6.62 1.96
CA GLN A 191 9.98 8.01 1.71
C GLN A 191 8.87 8.09 0.67
N LEU A 192 7.99 9.07 0.81
CA LEU A 192 6.90 9.35 -0.13
C LEU A 192 6.67 10.87 -0.19
N ARG A 193 6.10 11.39 -1.28
CA ARG A 193 5.69 12.80 -1.36
C ARG A 193 4.65 13.10 -0.28
N ARG A 194 4.73 14.29 0.31
CA ARG A 194 3.94 14.68 1.51
C ARG A 194 2.44 14.44 1.37
N GLU A 195 1.86 14.82 0.22
CA GLU A 195 0.43 14.67 -0.08
C GLU A 195 0.01 13.19 -0.14
N ALA A 196 0.75 12.38 -0.90
CA ALA A 196 0.53 10.94 -0.99
C ALA A 196 0.69 10.25 0.38
N TYR A 197 1.60 10.71 1.23
CA TYR A 197 1.75 10.18 2.60
C TYR A 197 0.53 10.48 3.48
N GLN A 198 -0.03 11.69 3.43
CA GLN A 198 -1.22 12.04 4.20
C GLN A 198 -2.39 11.09 3.87
N GLN A 199 -2.59 10.81 2.59
CA GLN A 199 -3.63 9.89 2.14
C GLN A 199 -3.30 8.42 2.41
N LEU A 200 -2.03 8.01 2.34
CA LEU A 200 -1.58 6.68 2.72
C LEU A 200 -1.87 6.38 4.20
N ARG A 201 -1.66 7.36 5.09
CA ARG A 201 -1.98 7.25 6.51
C ARG A 201 -3.49 7.08 6.73
N ALA A 202 -4.33 7.91 6.09
CA ALA A 202 -5.79 7.76 6.18
C ALA A 202 -6.27 6.39 5.69
N MET A 203 -5.72 5.89 4.57
CA MET A 203 -6.01 4.56 4.04
C MET A 203 -5.60 3.44 5.02
N TRP A 204 -4.43 3.57 5.64
CA TRP A 204 -3.91 2.62 6.63
C TRP A 204 -4.79 2.57 7.90
N GLU A 205 -5.21 3.74 8.39
CA GLU A 205 -6.12 3.86 9.54
C GLU A 205 -7.49 3.22 9.26
N GLU A 206 -8.11 3.46 8.10
CA GLU A 206 -9.40 2.81 7.76
C GLU A 206 -9.26 1.31 7.47
N THR A 207 -8.14 0.86 6.87
CA THR A 207 -7.86 -0.58 6.69
C THR A 207 -7.84 -1.31 8.02
N ASN A 208 -7.12 -0.74 9.00
CA ASN A 208 -7.03 -1.29 10.35
C ASN A 208 -8.38 -1.27 11.07
N ALA A 209 -9.17 -0.20 10.91
CA ALA A 209 -10.53 -0.12 11.46
C ALA A 209 -11.49 -1.14 10.82
N ALA A 210 -11.27 -1.52 9.56
CA ALA A 210 -12.01 -2.57 8.85
C ALA A 210 -11.56 -4.01 9.22
N GLY A 211 -10.58 -4.18 10.12
CA GLY A 211 -10.09 -5.50 10.55
C GLY A 211 -9.14 -6.17 9.54
N ALA A 212 -8.62 -5.41 8.57
CA ALA A 212 -7.50 -5.80 7.72
C ALA A 212 -6.22 -5.07 8.17
N GLU A 213 -5.09 -5.33 7.53
CA GLU A 213 -3.83 -4.59 7.77
C GLU A 213 -2.99 -4.51 6.49
N PHE A 214 -2.07 -3.54 6.39
CA PHE A 214 -0.98 -3.58 5.41
C PHE A 214 0.28 -2.87 5.92
N PHE A 215 1.41 -3.22 5.32
CA PHE A 215 2.71 -2.59 5.51
C PHE A 215 3.34 -2.21 4.18
N VAL A 216 4.03 -1.07 4.16
CA VAL A 216 4.86 -0.63 3.01
C VAL A 216 6.14 -1.45 2.95
N THR A 217 6.43 -2.02 1.79
CA THR A 217 7.69 -2.75 1.47
C THR A 217 8.52 -2.08 0.37
N SER A 218 8.00 -1.01 -0.25
CA SER A 218 8.78 -0.08 -1.08
C SER A 218 8.00 1.22 -1.27
N ALA A 219 8.71 2.31 -1.54
CA ALA A 219 8.10 3.62 -1.83
C ALA A 219 8.97 4.39 -2.84
N TYR A 220 9.32 5.66 -2.57
CA TYR A 220 10.25 6.43 -3.40
C TYR A 220 11.56 5.67 -3.67
N ARG A 221 12.02 5.69 -4.93
CA ARG A 221 13.23 5.02 -5.39
C ARG A 221 13.94 5.86 -6.43
N SER A 222 15.18 6.28 -6.13
CA SER A 222 15.95 7.12 -7.05
C SER A 222 16.31 6.40 -8.36
N TYR A 223 16.56 7.18 -9.42
CA TYR A 223 17.07 6.67 -10.70
C TYR A 223 18.29 5.73 -10.52
N ALA A 224 19.22 6.10 -9.63
CA ALA A 224 20.42 5.32 -9.36
C ALA A 224 20.10 3.98 -8.68
N ALA A 225 19.17 3.96 -7.72
CA ALA A 225 18.70 2.74 -7.09
C ALA A 225 17.97 1.83 -8.11
N GLN A 226 17.06 2.39 -8.92
CA GLN A 226 16.37 1.61 -9.97
C GLN A 226 17.36 1.05 -11.00
N LYS A 227 18.42 1.79 -11.37
CA LYS A 227 19.47 1.28 -12.27
C LYS A 227 20.17 0.05 -11.68
N ARG A 228 20.53 0.07 -10.40
CA ARG A 228 21.15 -1.09 -9.72
C ARG A 228 20.19 -2.29 -9.71
N ILE A 229 18.93 -2.07 -9.32
CA ILE A 229 17.90 -3.11 -9.25
C ILE A 229 17.66 -3.75 -10.63
N PHE A 230 17.42 -2.93 -11.65
CA PHE A 230 17.18 -3.42 -13.02
C PHE A 230 18.37 -4.21 -13.56
N ASN A 231 19.60 -3.68 -13.40
CA ASN A 231 20.81 -4.38 -13.84
C ASN A 231 20.98 -5.74 -13.14
N ASN A 232 20.69 -5.82 -11.83
CA ASN A 232 20.76 -7.07 -11.07
C ASN A 232 19.73 -8.11 -11.57
N TYR A 233 18.51 -7.70 -11.90
CA TYR A 233 17.51 -8.61 -12.48
C TYR A 233 17.84 -9.00 -13.93
N ALA A 234 18.31 -8.05 -14.75
CA ALA A 234 18.71 -8.30 -16.13
C ALA A 234 19.89 -9.29 -16.21
N ALA A 235 20.87 -9.19 -15.30
CA ALA A 235 21.97 -10.14 -15.19
C ALA A 235 21.52 -11.56 -14.78
N LYS A 236 20.49 -11.67 -13.95
CA LYS A 236 19.96 -12.96 -13.46
C LYS A 236 18.96 -13.64 -14.39
N HIS A 237 18.19 -12.87 -15.16
CA HIS A 237 17.02 -13.37 -15.89
C HIS A 237 17.00 -13.00 -17.38
N GLY A 238 17.96 -12.21 -17.86
CA GLY A 238 17.95 -11.59 -19.18
C GLY A 238 17.08 -10.33 -19.22
N GLU A 239 17.48 -9.32 -20.01
CA GLU A 239 16.82 -8.01 -20.00
C GLU A 239 15.35 -8.06 -20.39
N LYS A 240 14.98 -8.84 -21.42
CA LYS A 240 13.58 -8.98 -21.88
C LYS A 240 12.67 -9.46 -20.74
N LYS A 241 13.11 -10.44 -19.94
CA LYS A 241 12.35 -10.99 -18.81
C LYS A 241 12.38 -10.05 -17.60
N ALA A 242 13.54 -9.47 -17.27
CA ALA A 242 13.63 -8.49 -16.19
C ALA A 242 12.68 -7.29 -16.42
N ASN A 243 12.53 -6.85 -17.67
CA ASN A 243 11.64 -5.76 -18.03
C ASN A 243 10.14 -6.11 -17.95
N THR A 244 9.72 -7.34 -17.59
CA THR A 244 8.29 -7.64 -17.35
C THR A 244 7.85 -7.42 -15.90
N PHE A 245 8.78 -7.22 -14.97
CA PHE A 245 8.51 -7.04 -13.53
C PHE A 245 9.44 -6.01 -12.86
N SER A 246 10.40 -5.44 -13.60
CA SER A 246 11.25 -4.37 -13.11
C SER A 246 11.43 -3.31 -14.20
N ALA A 247 11.07 -2.07 -13.87
CA ALA A 247 11.26 -0.93 -14.76
C ALA A 247 12.74 -0.69 -15.11
N ARG A 248 13.02 -0.26 -16.34
CA ARG A 248 14.30 0.40 -16.65
C ARG A 248 14.44 1.69 -15.83
N PRO A 249 15.67 2.15 -15.51
CA PRO A 249 15.87 3.40 -14.78
C PRO A 249 15.30 4.59 -15.55
N GLY A 250 14.57 5.48 -14.87
CA GLY A 250 13.79 6.57 -15.49
C GLY A 250 12.37 6.18 -15.88
N GLN A 251 12.03 4.87 -15.92
CA GLN A 251 10.72 4.34 -16.32
C GLN A 251 9.93 3.74 -15.14
N SER A 252 10.31 4.08 -13.91
CA SER A 252 9.74 3.53 -12.68
C SER A 252 8.86 4.56 -11.99
N GLU A 253 7.61 4.22 -11.71
CA GLU A 253 6.70 5.11 -10.97
C GLU A 253 7.18 5.41 -9.54
N HIS A 254 8.00 4.55 -8.93
CA HIS A 254 8.64 4.83 -7.65
C HIS A 254 9.54 6.08 -7.70
N GLN A 255 10.04 6.47 -8.87
CA GLN A 255 10.89 7.66 -9.02
C GLN A 255 10.10 8.97 -8.82
N LEU A 256 8.76 8.93 -8.95
CA LEU A 256 7.88 10.07 -8.66
C LEU A 256 7.66 10.29 -7.16
N GLY A 257 7.97 9.30 -6.32
CA GLY A 257 7.68 9.35 -4.89
C GLY A 257 6.18 9.35 -4.55
N THR A 258 5.32 8.99 -5.50
CA THR A 258 3.86 8.83 -5.33
C THR A 258 3.42 7.36 -5.29
N THR A 259 4.36 6.42 -5.33
CA THR A 259 4.09 4.99 -5.53
C THR A 259 4.57 4.17 -4.35
N VAL A 260 3.78 3.19 -3.92
CA VAL A 260 4.06 2.26 -2.83
C VAL A 260 3.86 0.81 -3.26
N ASP A 261 4.74 -0.06 -2.75
CA ASP A 261 4.50 -1.50 -2.72
C ASP A 261 3.94 -1.86 -1.34
N LEU A 262 2.75 -2.46 -1.30
CA LEU A 262 2.03 -2.84 -0.09
C LEU A 262 2.03 -4.36 0.09
N CYS A 263 2.05 -4.83 1.34
CA CYS A 263 2.06 -6.25 1.67
C CYS A 263 1.43 -6.53 3.04
N ILE A 264 1.26 -7.81 3.35
CA ILE A 264 1.16 -8.32 4.72
C ILE A 264 2.28 -9.35 4.96
N PRO A 265 2.63 -9.66 6.22
CA PRO A 265 3.64 -10.69 6.52
C PRO A 265 3.34 -12.02 5.80
N GLY A 266 4.36 -12.58 5.14
CA GLY A 266 4.23 -13.79 4.31
C GLY A 266 3.80 -13.56 2.86
N TYR A 267 3.33 -12.34 2.49
CA TYR A 267 2.82 -12.01 1.15
C TYR A 267 3.54 -10.78 0.56
N VAL A 268 4.87 -10.75 0.64
CA VAL A 268 5.72 -9.65 0.15
C VAL A 268 5.95 -9.81 -1.35
N LEU A 269 5.53 -8.81 -2.14
CA LEU A 269 5.68 -8.78 -3.61
C LEU A 269 5.19 -10.07 -4.32
N ALA A 270 4.06 -10.61 -3.84
CA ALA A 270 3.53 -11.90 -4.26
C ALA A 270 2.11 -11.77 -4.84
N ASN A 271 1.83 -12.41 -5.98
CA ASN A 271 0.50 -12.36 -6.62
C ASN A 271 -0.63 -12.87 -5.71
N ALA A 272 -0.30 -13.76 -4.77
CA ALA A 272 -1.23 -14.28 -3.77
C ALA A 272 -1.73 -13.20 -2.80
N PHE A 273 -1.03 -12.06 -2.65
CA PHE A 273 -1.48 -10.93 -1.84
C PHE A 273 -2.87 -10.43 -2.25
N GLY A 274 -3.16 -10.38 -3.55
CA GLY A 274 -4.48 -9.99 -4.09
C GLY A 274 -5.63 -10.93 -3.74
N ASN A 275 -5.35 -12.12 -3.21
CA ASN A 275 -6.35 -13.08 -2.72
C ASN A 275 -6.57 -12.98 -1.20
N THR A 276 -5.84 -12.11 -0.50
CA THR A 276 -5.99 -11.89 0.94
C THR A 276 -7.08 -10.84 1.21
N THR A 277 -7.65 -10.85 2.41
CA THR A 277 -8.63 -9.83 2.84
C THR A 277 -8.09 -8.41 2.64
N SER A 278 -6.83 -8.16 3.01
CA SER A 278 -6.17 -6.87 2.81
C SER A 278 -6.01 -6.50 1.35
N GLY A 279 -5.56 -7.43 0.50
CA GLY A 279 -5.38 -7.18 -0.94
C GLY A 279 -6.70 -6.89 -1.66
N GLN A 280 -7.77 -7.59 -1.28
CA GLN A 280 -9.13 -7.34 -1.77
C GLN A 280 -9.65 -5.98 -1.29
N TRP A 281 -9.54 -5.68 0.01
CA TRP A 281 -9.94 -4.38 0.57
C TRP A 281 -9.24 -3.22 -0.15
N LEU A 282 -7.94 -3.34 -0.41
CA LEU A 282 -7.17 -2.33 -1.14
C LEU A 282 -7.60 -2.18 -2.60
N ALA A 283 -7.83 -3.30 -3.32
CA ALA A 283 -8.31 -3.24 -4.70
C ALA A 283 -9.68 -2.54 -4.82
N ASP A 284 -10.54 -2.70 -3.82
CA ASP A 284 -11.86 -2.07 -3.78
C ASP A 284 -11.84 -0.63 -3.24
N ASN A 285 -10.99 -0.29 -2.27
CA ASN A 285 -11.06 0.98 -1.52
C ASN A 285 -9.91 1.96 -1.77
N ALA A 286 -8.73 1.55 -2.25
CA ALA A 286 -7.56 2.45 -2.32
C ALA A 286 -7.80 3.72 -3.13
N TYR A 287 -8.67 3.65 -4.15
CA TYR A 287 -9.02 4.80 -5.00
C TYR A 287 -9.70 5.94 -4.20
N ARG A 288 -10.37 5.63 -3.08
CA ARG A 288 -10.99 6.62 -2.17
C ARG A 288 -9.95 7.55 -1.53
N TYR A 289 -8.68 7.14 -1.52
CA TYR A 289 -7.52 7.87 -1.00
C TYR A 289 -6.57 8.31 -2.12
N GLY A 290 -7.01 8.31 -3.38
CA GLY A 290 -6.18 8.70 -4.52
C GLY A 290 -5.20 7.63 -5.02
N PHE A 291 -5.20 6.41 -4.45
CA PHE A 291 -4.30 5.32 -4.83
C PHE A 291 -4.93 4.35 -5.84
N VAL A 292 -4.20 4.07 -6.92
CA VAL A 292 -4.66 3.22 -8.03
C VAL A 292 -3.67 2.08 -8.25
N MET A 293 -4.17 0.86 -8.45
CA MET A 293 -3.33 -0.30 -8.82
C MET A 293 -2.86 -0.15 -10.27
N SER A 294 -1.56 0.07 -10.49
CA SER A 294 -1.03 0.37 -11.83
C SER A 294 -1.05 -0.83 -12.77
N TYR A 295 -0.91 -2.05 -12.25
CA TYR A 295 -0.78 -3.28 -13.05
C TYR A 295 -1.83 -4.35 -12.67
N PRO A 296 -3.11 -4.16 -13.03
CA PRO A 296 -4.17 -5.15 -12.77
C PRO A 296 -3.99 -6.46 -13.52
N LYS A 297 -4.69 -7.51 -13.07
CA LYS A 297 -4.65 -8.83 -13.69
C LYS A 297 -5.20 -8.78 -15.13
N GLY A 298 -4.47 -9.38 -16.07
CA GLY A 298 -4.88 -9.45 -17.49
C GLY A 298 -4.55 -8.20 -18.32
N THR A 299 -3.78 -7.24 -17.78
CA THR A 299 -3.45 -5.99 -18.48
C THR A 299 -2.01 -5.93 -19.03
N THR A 300 -1.27 -7.04 -19.02
CA THR A 300 0.16 -7.09 -19.37
C THR A 300 0.47 -6.58 -20.78
N ASP A 301 -0.41 -6.82 -21.76
CA ASP A 301 -0.24 -6.31 -23.13
C ASP A 301 -0.44 -4.78 -23.24
N ILE A 302 -1.03 -4.16 -22.21
CA ILE A 302 -1.32 -2.72 -22.12
C ILE A 302 -0.27 -2.01 -21.26
N THR A 303 0.17 -2.63 -20.16
CA THR A 303 1.10 -2.03 -19.19
C THR A 303 2.56 -2.38 -19.45
N GLY A 304 2.83 -3.52 -20.10
CA GLY A 304 4.16 -4.12 -20.19
C GLY A 304 4.67 -4.73 -18.88
N TYR A 305 3.79 -4.94 -17.89
CA TYR A 305 4.12 -5.52 -16.59
C TYR A 305 3.21 -6.72 -16.26
N ILE A 306 3.71 -7.63 -15.42
CA ILE A 306 2.89 -8.70 -14.82
C ILE A 306 1.79 -8.12 -13.90
N TYR A 307 0.90 -8.97 -13.40
CA TYR A 307 -0.04 -8.59 -12.35
C TYR A 307 0.70 -8.30 -11.05
N GLU A 308 0.52 -7.09 -10.50
CA GLU A 308 1.20 -6.64 -9.27
C GLU A 308 0.17 -6.11 -8.25
N PRO A 309 -0.53 -6.97 -7.49
CA PRO A 309 -1.54 -6.55 -6.51
C PRO A 309 -0.99 -5.72 -5.34
N TRP A 310 0.33 -5.58 -5.23
CA TRP A 310 1.01 -4.77 -4.23
C TRP A 310 1.27 -3.33 -4.68
N HIS A 311 1.32 -3.07 -5.99
CA HIS A 311 1.84 -1.81 -6.55
C HIS A 311 0.72 -0.79 -6.72
N PHE A 312 0.70 0.22 -5.84
CA PHE A 312 -0.30 1.30 -5.86
C PHE A 312 0.35 2.67 -6.08
N ARG A 313 -0.19 3.42 -7.03
CA ARG A 313 0.24 4.75 -7.45
C ARG A 313 -0.78 5.80 -7.02
N TYR A 314 -0.33 6.81 -6.28
CA TYR A 314 -1.11 8.00 -5.96
C TYR A 314 -1.21 8.95 -7.17
N ILE A 315 -2.43 9.40 -7.46
CA ILE A 315 -2.73 10.37 -8.52
C ILE A 315 -3.61 11.55 -8.06
N GLY A 316 -3.95 11.63 -6.77
CA GLY A 316 -4.95 12.57 -6.25
C GLY A 316 -6.32 11.92 -6.07
N VAL A 317 -7.08 12.31 -5.04
CA VAL A 317 -8.37 11.69 -4.68
C VAL A 317 -9.40 11.82 -5.82
N ASP A 318 -9.63 13.04 -6.29
CA ASP A 318 -10.60 13.31 -7.36
C ASP A 318 -10.21 12.62 -8.68
N ASN A 319 -8.92 12.59 -8.99
CA ASN A 319 -8.38 11.90 -10.16
C ASN A 319 -8.55 10.38 -10.07
N ALA A 320 -8.39 9.78 -8.88
CA ALA A 320 -8.64 8.35 -8.69
C ALA A 320 -10.14 8.02 -8.72
N ALA A 321 -11.00 8.91 -8.28
CA ALA A 321 -12.45 8.78 -8.45
C ALA A 321 -12.85 8.84 -9.95
N ALA A 322 -12.32 9.82 -10.71
CA ALA A 322 -12.53 9.93 -12.15
C ALA A 322 -11.94 8.72 -12.91
N TRP A 323 -10.74 8.25 -12.54
CA TRP A 323 -10.16 7.01 -13.05
C TRP A 323 -11.09 5.81 -12.80
N LYS A 324 -11.57 5.63 -11.57
CA LYS A 324 -12.47 4.51 -11.20
C LYS A 324 -13.77 4.53 -12.01
N GLN A 325 -14.32 5.73 -12.29
CA GLN A 325 -15.50 5.91 -13.14
C GLN A 325 -15.21 5.60 -14.63
N SER A 326 -14.00 5.88 -15.11
CA SER A 326 -13.62 5.63 -16.52
C SER A 326 -13.50 4.14 -16.89
N GLY A 327 -13.25 3.27 -15.91
CA GLY A 327 -13.01 1.84 -16.14
C GLY A 327 -11.70 1.49 -16.87
N LEU A 328 -10.84 2.48 -17.14
CA LEU A 328 -9.59 2.32 -17.89
C LEU A 328 -8.46 1.71 -17.04
N VAL A 329 -7.46 1.10 -17.67
CA VAL A 329 -6.17 0.83 -17.02
C VAL A 329 -5.47 2.17 -16.74
N LEU A 330 -4.74 2.31 -15.62
CA LEU A 330 -4.16 3.58 -15.20
C LEU A 330 -3.34 4.27 -16.30
N CYS A 331 -2.46 3.55 -17.00
CA CYS A 331 -1.67 4.11 -18.09
C CYS A 331 -2.52 4.64 -19.27
N GLN A 332 -3.69 4.03 -19.54
CA GLN A 332 -4.62 4.51 -20.57
C GLN A 332 -5.33 5.79 -20.12
N TYR A 333 -5.73 5.89 -18.85
CA TYR A 333 -6.30 7.10 -18.27
C TYR A 333 -5.29 8.25 -18.27
N LEU A 334 -4.05 8.00 -17.82
CA LEU A 334 -2.97 9.00 -17.82
C LEU A 334 -2.58 9.46 -19.24
N ALA A 335 -2.68 8.59 -20.24
CA ALA A 335 -2.45 8.94 -21.64
C ALA A 335 -3.50 9.91 -22.24
N GLN A 336 -4.65 10.09 -21.57
CA GLN A 336 -5.66 11.09 -21.94
C GLN A 336 -5.45 12.44 -21.24
N GLN A 337 -4.54 12.52 -20.26
CA GLN A 337 -4.22 13.74 -19.51
C GLN A 337 -3.15 14.58 -20.22
N PRO A 338 -3.08 15.90 -19.98
CA PRO A 338 -1.98 16.73 -20.47
C PRO A 338 -0.61 16.19 -20.03
N GLN A 339 0.33 16.10 -20.97
CA GLN A 339 1.69 15.62 -20.71
C GLN A 339 2.71 16.62 -21.27
N TYR A 340 3.73 16.95 -20.47
CA TYR A 340 4.75 17.96 -20.81
C TYR A 340 6.08 17.29 -21.16
N TRP A 341 6.58 17.55 -22.37
CA TRP A 341 7.74 16.87 -22.97
C TRP A 341 8.94 17.81 -23.11
N LYS A 342 10.15 17.24 -23.23
CA LYS A 342 11.39 17.98 -23.56
C LYS A 342 11.71 17.96 -25.05
#